data_AF-A0A6J8CY77-F1
#
_entry.id   AF-A0A6J8CY77-F1
#
_cell.length_a   1.000
_cell.length_b   1.000
_cell.length_c   1.000
_cell.angle_alpha   90.00
_cell.angle_beta   90.00
_cell.angle_gamma   90.00
#
_symmetry.space_group_name_H-M   'P 1'
#
loop_
_entity.id
_entity.type
_entity.pdbx_description
1 polymer ?
#
loop_
_entity_poly.entity_id
_entity_poly.type
_entity_poly.pdbx_seq_one_letter_code
_entity_poly.pdbx_strand_id
1 'polypeptide(L)'
;MFLLLIVLLLLSCISGELNQFNCIEIIPGKLFKDNVVSSKDDSSYTDCITFCLDRDEIWLSASLQKTKCHCHDKHFIGTDGTADSSSTYFKLDKRTNSRNCYDIYMCYSKGNGVYNVSLDGTKDDFQIYCDMDNGGWSVIQSRFDGSLSFQKSYMEYKEGFGDVYGEYWLGLENIHTIVSSGNFEVRFDLEDWEGNTRYAVYSYFALADGNHNYQLNISGYIGNAGDAARTHDGMLFSAGMIDYDNWPTACVDRFGGGGFWYNACHNMNINGQYNNTANGEGINWGQWRGYYYSLKSVSMKIYQLVQILVQDKHSITYDSKRAIQVPSEEAGHVVKLKRKSTEPGYQYRKRRVTEMPSEEEIDNTNADDTAAITAMSI
;
A
#
# COMPACT_ATOMS: atom_id res chain seq x y z
N MET A 1 -10.69 -19.09 -20.91
CA MET A 1 -11.58 -19.79 -19.95
C MET A 1 -11.45 -19.20 -18.54
N PHE A 2 -10.24 -19.06 -18.00
CA PHE A 2 -10.00 -18.50 -16.65
C PHE A 2 -10.43 -17.03 -16.47
N LEU A 3 -10.12 -16.13 -17.42
CA LEU A 3 -10.56 -14.73 -17.38
C LEU A 3 -12.09 -14.61 -17.45
N LEU A 4 -12.72 -15.46 -18.27
CA LEU A 4 -14.18 -15.54 -18.41
C LEU A 4 -14.83 -15.97 -17.09
N LEU A 5 -14.17 -16.85 -16.35
CA LEU A 5 -14.63 -17.32 -15.05
C LEU A 5 -14.56 -16.24 -13.97
N ILE A 6 -13.45 -15.49 -13.89
CA ILE A 6 -13.33 -14.34 -12.99
C ILE A 6 -14.43 -13.33 -13.31
N VAL A 7 -14.63 -13.00 -14.59
CA VAL A 7 -15.68 -12.08 -15.02
C VAL A 7 -17.07 -12.61 -14.65
N LEU A 8 -17.34 -13.91 -14.82
CA LEU A 8 -18.62 -14.52 -14.42
C LEU A 8 -18.84 -14.49 -12.91
N LEU A 9 -17.81 -14.72 -12.09
CA LEU A 9 -17.90 -14.67 -10.62
C LEU A 9 -18.04 -13.26 -10.08
N LEU A 10 -17.36 -12.30 -10.71
CA LEU A 10 -17.58 -10.88 -10.47
C LEU A 10 -19.03 -10.51 -10.80
N LEU A 11 -19.54 -10.95 -11.96
CA LEU A 11 -20.91 -10.68 -12.39
C LEU A 11 -21.96 -11.32 -11.47
N SER A 12 -21.74 -12.53 -10.94
CA SER A 12 -22.67 -13.17 -10.01
C SER A 12 -22.60 -12.63 -8.57
N CYS A 13 -21.48 -12.03 -8.19
CA CYS A 13 -21.39 -11.22 -6.97
C CYS A 13 -22.15 -9.90 -7.14
N ILE A 14 -22.02 -9.25 -8.32
CA ILE A 14 -22.75 -8.02 -8.67
C ILE A 14 -24.27 -8.28 -8.80
N SER A 15 -24.71 -9.45 -9.28
CA SER A 15 -26.13 -9.78 -9.46
C SER A 15 -26.86 -10.16 -8.16
N GLY A 16 -26.15 -10.29 -7.04
CA GLY A 16 -26.73 -10.62 -5.74
C GLY A 16 -27.16 -12.08 -5.57
N GLU A 17 -26.86 -12.98 -6.50
CA GLU A 17 -27.11 -14.42 -6.33
C GLU A 17 -26.22 -15.04 -5.22
N LEU A 18 -25.12 -14.37 -4.86
CA LEU A 18 -24.20 -14.75 -3.78
C LEU A 18 -24.37 -13.90 -2.51
N ASN A 19 -25.52 -13.23 -2.32
CA ASN A 19 -25.84 -12.31 -1.21
C ASN A 19 -25.68 -12.90 0.22
N GLN A 20 -25.38 -14.19 0.37
CA GLN A 20 -25.14 -14.85 1.66
C GLN A 20 -23.65 -14.95 2.03
N PHE A 21 -22.71 -14.53 1.17
CA PHE A 21 -21.30 -14.86 1.31
C PHE A 21 -20.39 -13.64 1.14
N ASN A 22 -19.63 -13.35 2.19
CA ASN A 22 -19.06 -12.04 2.43
C ASN A 22 -17.69 -11.78 1.80
N CYS A 23 -17.04 -12.72 1.09
CA CYS A 23 -15.95 -12.49 0.11
C CYS A 23 -15.50 -13.80 -0.58
N ILE A 24 -15.02 -13.76 -1.83
CA ILE A 24 -14.46 -14.92 -2.55
C ILE A 24 -13.06 -14.57 -3.05
N GLU A 25 -12.03 -15.30 -2.60
CA GLU A 25 -10.62 -15.05 -2.99
C GLU A 25 -10.10 -16.16 -3.93
N ILE A 26 -9.95 -15.87 -5.21
CA ILE A 26 -9.51 -16.88 -6.19
C ILE A 26 -7.98 -17.02 -6.15
N ILE A 27 -7.45 -18.09 -5.54
CA ILE A 27 -6.02 -18.43 -5.57
C ILE A 27 -5.79 -19.62 -6.51
N PRO A 28 -5.14 -19.42 -7.68
CA PRO A 28 -4.75 -20.54 -8.55
C PRO A 28 -3.70 -21.43 -7.88
N GLY A 29 -3.90 -22.75 -7.93
CA GLY A 29 -3.04 -23.71 -7.22
C GLY A 29 -3.01 -25.10 -7.84
N LYS A 30 -2.56 -26.08 -7.04
CA LYS A 30 -2.36 -27.49 -7.38
C LYS A 30 -2.71 -28.33 -6.14
N LEU A 31 -3.78 -29.15 -6.17
CA LEU A 31 -4.23 -29.94 -5.01
C LEU A 31 -3.82 -31.41 -5.05
N PHE A 32 -3.76 -32.00 -3.84
CA PHE A 32 -3.68 -33.44 -3.59
C PHE A 32 -5.07 -34.10 -3.68
N LYS A 33 -5.09 -35.34 -4.19
CA LYS A 33 -6.30 -36.15 -4.39
C LYS A 33 -7.00 -36.58 -3.08
N ASP A 34 -6.32 -36.48 -1.95
CA ASP A 34 -6.67 -37.23 -0.72
C ASP A 34 -7.43 -36.41 0.35
N ASN A 35 -7.81 -35.16 0.06
CA ASN A 35 -8.55 -34.29 1.01
C ASN A 35 -9.96 -33.93 0.51
N VAL A 36 -10.58 -34.76 -0.32
CA VAL A 36 -11.94 -34.52 -0.82
C VAL A 36 -12.95 -34.92 0.26
N VAL A 37 -13.70 -33.95 0.78
CA VAL A 37 -14.73 -34.17 1.80
C VAL A 37 -16.08 -34.45 1.15
N SER A 38 -16.35 -33.81 0.02
CA SER A 38 -17.56 -34.03 -0.74
C SER A 38 -17.36 -33.75 -2.23
N SER A 39 -18.23 -34.34 -3.04
CA SER A 39 -18.21 -34.11 -4.48
C SER A 39 -19.62 -34.13 -5.05
N LYS A 40 -19.88 -33.29 -6.05
CA LYS A 40 -21.16 -33.23 -6.74
C LYS A 40 -20.91 -33.15 -8.24
N ASP A 41 -21.70 -33.87 -9.02
CA ASP A 41 -21.69 -33.68 -10.47
C ASP A 41 -22.35 -32.34 -10.78
N ASP A 42 -21.64 -31.50 -11.53
CA ASP A 42 -21.98 -30.09 -11.63
C ASP A 42 -22.02 -29.56 -13.07
N SER A 43 -22.92 -28.60 -13.27
CA SER A 43 -23.29 -28.06 -14.59
C SER A 43 -22.62 -26.72 -14.88
N SER A 44 -22.27 -25.99 -13.82
CA SER A 44 -21.63 -24.68 -13.90
C SER A 44 -20.71 -24.42 -12.71
N TYR A 45 -19.87 -23.39 -12.84
CA TYR A 45 -18.99 -22.95 -11.77
C TYR A 45 -19.75 -22.37 -10.58
N THR A 46 -20.83 -21.64 -10.84
CA THR A 46 -21.68 -21.04 -9.81
C THR A 46 -22.30 -22.13 -8.94
N ASP A 47 -22.83 -23.17 -9.56
CA ASP A 47 -23.43 -24.30 -8.84
C ASP A 47 -22.41 -25.06 -7.97
N CYS A 48 -21.18 -25.23 -8.47
CA CYS A 48 -20.09 -25.86 -7.72
C CYS A 48 -19.69 -25.02 -6.50
N ILE A 49 -19.58 -23.70 -6.68
CA ILE A 49 -19.27 -22.76 -5.59
C ILE A 49 -20.39 -22.80 -4.54
N THR A 50 -21.65 -22.70 -4.94
CA THR A 50 -22.80 -22.77 -4.02
C THR A 50 -22.85 -24.11 -3.27
N PHE A 51 -22.66 -25.24 -3.94
CA PHE A 51 -22.65 -26.57 -3.31
C PHE A 51 -21.63 -26.67 -2.17
N CYS A 52 -20.45 -26.11 -2.41
CA CYS A 52 -19.35 -26.19 -1.49
C CYS A 52 -19.43 -25.14 -0.36
N LEU A 53 -20.09 -24.00 -0.59
CA LEU A 53 -20.27 -22.92 0.39
C LEU A 53 -21.31 -23.20 1.48
N ASP A 54 -22.24 -24.13 1.29
CA ASP A 54 -23.20 -24.55 2.32
C ASP A 54 -22.54 -25.28 3.51
N ARG A 55 -21.23 -25.55 3.43
CA ARG A 55 -20.44 -26.24 4.47
C ARG A 55 -19.63 -25.23 5.27
N ASP A 56 -19.44 -25.44 6.57
CA ASP A 56 -18.54 -24.64 7.42
C ASP A 56 -17.03 -24.84 7.12
N GLU A 57 -16.69 -25.27 5.90
CA GLU A 57 -15.34 -25.65 5.51
C GLU A 57 -14.78 -24.70 4.43
N ILE A 58 -13.50 -24.35 4.58
CA ILE A 58 -12.89 -23.09 4.12
C ILE A 58 -12.15 -23.22 2.75
N TRP A 59 -12.15 -24.41 2.10
CA TRP A 59 -11.28 -24.67 0.93
C TRP A 59 -11.99 -25.37 -0.23
N LEU A 60 -12.23 -24.66 -1.34
CA LEU A 60 -13.14 -25.13 -2.39
C LEU A 60 -12.47 -25.17 -3.76
N SER A 61 -12.56 -26.32 -4.43
CA SER A 61 -11.70 -26.66 -5.55
C SER A 61 -12.53 -27.25 -6.70
N ALA A 62 -12.38 -26.75 -7.93
CA ALA A 62 -13.28 -27.09 -9.04
C ALA A 62 -12.52 -27.45 -10.32
N SER A 63 -12.49 -28.74 -10.69
CA SER A 63 -11.80 -29.18 -11.91
C SER A 63 -12.55 -28.81 -13.19
N LEU A 64 -11.83 -28.38 -14.23
CA LEU A 64 -12.40 -27.87 -15.48
C LEU A 64 -12.39 -28.85 -16.65
N GLN A 65 -12.03 -30.11 -16.41
CA GLN A 65 -12.13 -31.16 -17.42
C GLN A 65 -13.07 -32.31 -17.04
N LYS A 66 -13.77 -32.23 -15.91
CA LYS A 66 -14.73 -33.25 -15.49
C LYS A 66 -15.86 -32.51 -14.80
N THR A 67 -17.09 -32.84 -15.16
CA THR A 67 -18.38 -32.30 -14.71
C THR A 67 -18.62 -32.51 -13.21
N LYS A 68 -17.63 -32.26 -12.35
CA LYS A 68 -17.60 -32.69 -10.95
C LYS A 68 -16.85 -31.70 -10.07
N CYS A 69 -17.58 -31.15 -9.11
CA CYS A 69 -17.09 -30.26 -8.07
C CYS A 69 -16.51 -31.07 -6.89
N HIS A 70 -15.42 -30.60 -6.26
CA HIS A 70 -14.80 -31.25 -5.09
C HIS A 70 -14.55 -30.24 -3.96
N CYS A 71 -15.16 -30.42 -2.79
CA CYS A 71 -14.90 -29.57 -1.61
C CYS A 71 -13.83 -30.23 -0.72
N HIS A 72 -12.96 -29.43 -0.11
CA HIS A 72 -11.83 -29.91 0.70
C HIS A 72 -11.80 -29.24 2.10
N ASP A 73 -11.33 -29.95 3.13
CA ASP A 73 -11.32 -29.49 4.54
C ASP A 73 -9.99 -28.91 5.03
N LYS A 74 -8.87 -29.12 4.32
CA LYS A 74 -7.52 -28.78 4.80
C LYS A 74 -6.81 -27.66 4.05
N HIS A 75 -6.05 -26.88 4.83
CA HIS A 75 -5.21 -25.77 4.40
C HIS A 75 -4.07 -26.24 3.46
N PHE A 76 -3.80 -25.41 2.45
CA PHE A 76 -2.75 -25.55 1.44
C PHE A 76 -1.34 -25.47 2.04
N ILE A 77 -0.47 -26.43 1.70
CA ILE A 77 0.99 -26.26 1.77
C ILE A 77 1.54 -26.80 0.46
N GLY A 78 2.02 -25.92 -0.44
CA GLY A 78 2.82 -26.35 -1.59
C GLY A 78 4.16 -26.91 -1.08
N THR A 79 4.63 -28.07 -1.54
CA THR A 79 5.41 -28.16 -2.78
C THR A 79 5.54 -29.60 -3.34
N ASP A 80 4.73 -30.55 -2.85
CA ASP A 80 5.07 -31.98 -2.97
C ASP A 80 4.01 -32.83 -3.70
N GLY A 81 2.94 -32.20 -4.21
CA GLY A 81 1.77 -32.90 -4.73
C GLY A 81 1.70 -33.04 -6.26
N THR A 82 1.34 -34.24 -6.73
CA THR A 82 0.93 -34.51 -8.11
C THR A 82 -0.43 -33.90 -8.39
N ALA A 83 -0.46 -32.59 -8.67
CA ALA A 83 -1.70 -31.96 -9.08
C ALA A 83 -2.08 -32.30 -10.51
N ASP A 84 -3.36 -32.60 -10.69
CA ASP A 84 -3.99 -32.69 -12.00
C ASP A 84 -3.94 -31.31 -12.67
N SER A 85 -3.20 -31.22 -13.79
CA SER A 85 -3.04 -29.99 -14.58
C SER A 85 -4.35 -29.52 -15.24
N SER A 86 -5.41 -30.31 -15.15
CA SER A 86 -6.73 -29.98 -15.71
C SER A 86 -7.66 -29.26 -14.73
N SER A 87 -7.22 -29.01 -13.49
CA SER A 87 -8.10 -28.51 -12.41
C SER A 87 -7.92 -27.03 -12.06
N THR A 88 -9.05 -26.33 -11.97
CA THR A 88 -9.31 -25.08 -11.25
C THR A 88 -9.23 -25.19 -9.73
N TYR A 89 -8.35 -24.53 -8.97
CA TYR A 89 -8.51 -24.48 -7.51
C TYR A 89 -8.81 -23.04 -7.08
N PHE A 90 -9.73 -22.87 -6.13
CA PHE A 90 -10.17 -21.58 -5.59
C PHE A 90 -10.03 -21.59 -4.07
N LYS A 91 -9.97 -20.42 -3.44
CA LYS A 91 -10.16 -20.31 -1.99
C LYS A 91 -11.49 -19.60 -1.79
N LEU A 92 -12.35 -20.15 -0.95
CA LEU A 92 -13.63 -19.53 -0.66
C LEU A 92 -13.60 -19.16 0.82
N ASP A 93 -13.29 -17.89 1.05
CA ASP A 93 -13.10 -17.39 2.40
C ASP A 93 -14.41 -16.81 2.91
N LYS A 94 -15.08 -17.51 3.84
CA LYS A 94 -16.26 -17.00 4.56
C LYS A 94 -15.88 -15.87 5.53
N ARG A 95 -15.04 -14.93 5.09
CA ARG A 95 -14.62 -13.78 5.88
C ARG A 95 -15.83 -12.90 6.12
N THR A 96 -16.32 -12.86 7.36
CA THR A 96 -17.43 -11.98 7.74
C THR A 96 -17.02 -10.50 7.79
N ASN A 97 -15.72 -10.24 7.80
CA ASN A 97 -15.14 -8.92 8.05
C ASN A 97 -14.31 -8.45 6.86
N SER A 98 -14.55 -7.21 6.44
CA SER A 98 -13.78 -6.56 5.38
C SER A 98 -12.56 -5.86 5.98
N ARG A 99 -11.36 -6.15 5.44
CA ARG A 99 -10.10 -5.67 5.99
C ARG A 99 -9.66 -4.32 5.41
N ASN A 100 -10.20 -3.99 4.24
CA ASN A 100 -9.93 -2.78 3.49
C ASN A 100 -11.09 -2.50 2.53
N CYS A 101 -11.02 -1.39 1.80
CA CYS A 101 -12.06 -0.96 0.90
C CYS A 101 -12.18 -1.85 -0.35
N TYR A 102 -11.13 -2.58 -0.72
CA TYR A 102 -11.20 -3.53 -1.82
C TYR A 102 -12.05 -4.75 -1.43
N ASP A 103 -11.85 -5.30 -0.23
CA ASP A 103 -12.73 -6.34 0.33
C ASP A 103 -14.19 -5.84 0.35
N ILE A 104 -14.43 -4.59 0.77
CA ILE A 104 -15.79 -4.03 0.77
C ILE A 104 -16.35 -3.91 -0.65
N TYR A 105 -15.59 -3.35 -1.58
CA TYR A 105 -16.02 -3.14 -2.98
C TYR A 105 -16.37 -4.45 -3.67
N MET A 106 -15.57 -5.49 -3.43
CA MET A 106 -15.77 -6.81 -4.02
C MET A 106 -17.00 -7.52 -3.46
N CYS A 107 -17.33 -7.26 -2.20
CA CYS A 107 -18.29 -8.05 -1.44
C CYS A 107 -19.62 -7.30 -1.23
N TYR A 108 -19.62 -5.98 -1.39
CA TYR A 108 -20.79 -5.13 -1.31
C TYR A 108 -20.75 -4.09 -2.45
N SER A 109 -21.69 -4.16 -3.38
CA SER A 109 -21.89 -3.06 -4.34
C SER A 109 -22.41 -1.83 -3.60
N LYS A 110 -21.52 -0.95 -3.15
CA LYS A 110 -21.85 0.29 -2.43
C LYS A 110 -21.06 1.47 -2.98
N GLY A 111 -21.62 2.68 -2.83
CA GLY A 111 -21.01 3.94 -3.27
C GLY A 111 -19.91 4.42 -2.33
N ASN A 112 -19.23 5.52 -2.69
CA ASN A 112 -18.21 6.13 -1.86
C ASN A 112 -18.74 6.47 -0.47
N GLY A 113 -17.88 6.37 0.54
CA GLY A 113 -18.25 6.72 1.91
C GLY A 113 -17.32 6.12 2.94
N VAL A 114 -17.68 6.32 4.21
CA VAL A 114 -16.94 5.79 5.35
C VAL A 114 -17.47 4.41 5.72
N TYR A 115 -16.54 3.49 5.94
CA TYR A 115 -16.83 2.11 6.31
C TYR A 115 -15.99 1.69 7.51
N ASN A 116 -16.51 0.74 8.29
CA ASN A 116 -15.74 0.08 9.33
C ASN A 116 -14.99 -1.10 8.71
N VAL A 117 -13.71 -1.21 9.01
CA VAL A 117 -12.85 -2.33 8.59
C VAL A 117 -12.26 -3.02 9.83
N SER A 118 -12.04 -4.33 9.70
CA SER A 118 -11.55 -5.19 10.77
C SER A 118 -10.64 -6.27 10.19
N LEU A 119 -9.42 -6.39 10.73
CA LEU A 119 -8.39 -7.27 10.17
C LEU A 119 -8.49 -8.71 10.69
N ASP A 120 -8.91 -8.91 11.95
CA ASP A 120 -8.95 -10.24 12.60
C ASP A 120 -10.25 -10.53 13.37
N GLY A 121 -11.28 -9.69 13.25
CA GLY A 121 -12.49 -9.82 14.07
C GLY A 121 -12.26 -9.67 15.58
N THR A 122 -11.06 -9.20 15.95
CA THR A 122 -10.78 -8.59 17.24
C THR A 122 -11.42 -7.21 17.28
N LYS A 123 -11.67 -6.70 18.50
CA LYS A 123 -12.49 -5.51 18.79
C LYS A 123 -11.95 -4.16 18.24
N ASP A 124 -10.83 -4.16 17.52
CA ASP A 124 -10.17 -2.94 17.07
C ASP A 124 -10.61 -2.57 15.65
N ASP A 125 -11.93 -2.44 15.48
CA ASP A 125 -12.52 -1.90 14.25
C ASP A 125 -12.15 -0.42 14.13
N PHE A 126 -11.75 -0.01 12.92
CA PHE A 126 -11.50 1.40 12.63
C PHE A 126 -12.24 1.84 11.36
N GLN A 127 -12.45 3.15 11.25
CA GLN A 127 -13.15 3.74 10.13
C GLN A 127 -12.18 4.14 9.03
N ILE A 128 -12.58 3.94 7.78
CA ILE A 128 -11.81 4.35 6.62
C ILE A 128 -12.75 4.87 5.53
N TYR A 129 -12.32 5.90 4.82
CA TYR A 129 -13.03 6.37 3.63
C TYR A 129 -12.68 5.48 2.42
N CYS A 130 -13.71 4.97 1.76
CA CYS A 130 -13.61 4.14 0.57
C CYS A 130 -14.06 4.90 -0.68
N ASP A 131 -13.14 5.02 -1.63
CA ASP A 131 -13.40 5.50 -2.98
C ASP A 131 -13.76 4.30 -3.88
N MET A 132 -15.06 4.01 -3.91
CA MET A 132 -15.67 2.88 -4.62
C MET A 132 -15.81 3.14 -6.11
N ASP A 133 -16.00 4.40 -6.52
CA ASP A 133 -16.10 4.79 -7.93
C ASP A 133 -14.85 4.39 -8.71
N ASN A 134 -13.69 4.43 -8.06
CA ASN A 134 -12.41 4.03 -8.64
C ASN A 134 -11.99 2.59 -8.30
N GLY A 135 -12.91 1.77 -7.79
CA GLY A 135 -12.71 0.35 -7.59
C GLY A 135 -12.52 -0.13 -6.15
N GLY A 136 -12.71 0.73 -5.14
CA GLY A 136 -12.58 0.35 -3.73
C GLY A 136 -11.24 0.75 -3.11
N TRP A 137 -10.78 1.97 -3.39
CA TRP A 137 -9.55 2.50 -2.79
C TRP A 137 -9.76 2.84 -1.32
N SER A 138 -8.80 2.44 -0.49
CA SER A 138 -8.71 2.82 0.92
C SER A 138 -7.95 4.13 1.04
N VAL A 139 -8.64 5.24 1.34
CA VAL A 139 -7.97 6.53 1.58
C VAL A 139 -7.31 6.49 2.96
N ILE A 140 -6.02 6.80 3.01
CA ILE A 140 -5.21 6.74 4.24
C ILE A 140 -4.72 8.11 4.70
N GLN A 141 -4.76 9.10 3.81
CA GLN A 141 -4.50 10.51 4.12
C GLN A 141 -5.30 11.39 3.16
N SER A 142 -5.81 12.52 3.66
CA SER A 142 -6.53 13.52 2.86
C SER A 142 -6.26 14.93 3.37
N ARG A 143 -5.93 15.86 2.46
CA ARG A 143 -5.73 17.31 2.70
C ARG A 143 -6.45 18.11 1.61
N PHE A 144 -7.19 19.16 1.96
CA PHE A 144 -7.91 20.00 1.00
C PHE A 144 -8.40 21.35 1.54
N ASP A 145 -8.36 21.62 2.85
CA ASP A 145 -8.89 22.87 3.43
C ASP A 145 -8.05 23.47 4.58
N GLY A 146 -7.07 22.73 5.10
CA GLY A 146 -6.22 23.18 6.20
C GLY A 146 -6.92 23.28 7.55
N SER A 147 -8.10 22.67 7.71
CA SER A 147 -8.83 22.62 8.98
C SER A 147 -8.10 21.82 10.06
N LEU A 148 -7.16 20.95 9.66
CA LEU A 148 -6.38 20.09 10.54
C LEU A 148 -4.88 20.38 10.46
N SER A 149 -4.28 20.63 11.62
CA SER A 149 -2.82 20.70 11.73
C SER A 149 -2.20 19.30 11.69
N PHE A 150 -1.20 19.13 10.83
CA PHE A 150 -0.38 17.92 10.71
C PHE A 150 0.94 18.01 11.50
N GLN A 151 1.14 19.11 12.25
CA GLN A 151 2.21 19.21 13.25
C GLN A 151 1.84 18.40 14.48
N LYS A 152 2.14 17.11 14.39
CA LYS A 152 1.66 16.08 15.30
C LYS A 152 2.83 15.30 15.87
N SER A 153 2.66 14.82 17.09
CA SER A 153 3.63 13.96 17.74
C SER A 153 3.73 12.61 17.03
N TYR A 154 4.83 11.89 17.26
CA TYR A 154 5.01 10.53 16.72
C TYR A 154 3.87 9.59 17.15
N MET A 155 3.40 9.71 18.40
CA MET A 155 2.28 8.90 18.91
C MET A 155 0.96 9.22 18.19
N GLU A 156 0.67 10.49 17.90
CA GLU A 156 -0.50 10.84 17.10
C GLU A 156 -0.41 10.28 15.68
N TYR A 157 0.76 10.33 15.02
CA TYR A 157 0.95 9.68 13.71
C TYR A 157 0.82 8.16 13.77
N LYS A 158 1.23 7.54 14.88
CA LYS A 158 1.08 6.10 15.12
C LYS A 158 -0.40 5.69 15.21
N GLU A 159 -1.17 6.41 16.02
CA GLU A 159 -2.58 6.11 16.31
C GLU A 159 -3.55 6.59 15.22
N GLY A 160 -3.22 7.69 14.54
CA GLY A 160 -4.11 8.37 13.61
C GLY A 160 -4.73 9.63 14.21
N PHE A 161 -5.15 10.56 13.35
CA PHE A 161 -5.76 11.81 13.77
C PHE A 161 -6.60 12.42 12.65
N GLY A 162 -7.54 13.30 13.02
CA GLY A 162 -8.45 13.97 12.09
C GLY A 162 -9.81 13.31 12.00
N ASP A 163 -10.54 13.65 10.95
CA ASP A 163 -11.87 13.12 10.67
C ASP A 163 -11.88 12.45 9.30
N VAL A 164 -12.31 11.19 9.24
CA VAL A 164 -12.43 10.41 7.99
C VAL A 164 -13.40 11.02 6.98
N TYR A 165 -14.26 11.95 7.40
CA TYR A 165 -15.10 12.77 6.51
C TYR A 165 -14.42 14.06 6.03
N GLY A 166 -13.25 14.41 6.55
CA GLY A 166 -12.51 15.63 6.28
C GLY A 166 -11.02 15.39 6.03
N GLU A 167 -10.15 16.26 6.56
CA GLU A 167 -8.71 16.00 6.58
C GLU A 167 -8.37 14.99 7.67
N TYR A 168 -7.53 14.00 7.35
CA TYR A 168 -7.09 13.01 8.34
C TYR A 168 -5.81 12.28 7.92
N TRP A 169 -5.25 11.59 8.91
CA TRP A 169 -4.22 10.58 8.79
C TRP A 169 -4.72 9.30 9.47
N LEU A 170 -4.75 8.19 8.74
CA LEU A 170 -5.34 6.94 9.22
C LEU A 170 -4.62 6.32 10.44
N GLY A 171 -3.33 6.63 10.62
CA GLY A 171 -2.47 6.05 11.65
C GLY A 171 -1.53 4.99 11.07
N LEU A 172 -0.25 5.05 11.47
CA LEU A 172 0.77 4.13 10.96
C LEU A 172 0.46 2.67 11.32
N GLU A 173 -0.10 2.39 12.49
CA GLU A 173 -0.49 1.03 12.87
C GLU A 173 -1.59 0.47 11.96
N ASN A 174 -2.63 1.25 11.72
CA ASN A 174 -3.72 0.88 10.83
C ASN A 174 -3.22 0.66 9.39
N ILE A 175 -2.38 1.58 8.89
CA ILE A 175 -1.81 1.45 7.54
C ILE A 175 -0.93 0.19 7.46
N HIS A 176 -0.01 -0.01 8.42
CA HIS A 176 0.85 -1.19 8.47
C HIS A 176 0.04 -2.49 8.49
N THR A 177 -1.01 -2.55 9.31
CA THR A 177 -1.82 -3.76 9.44
C THR A 177 -2.57 -4.07 8.14
N ILE A 178 -3.09 -3.04 7.44
CA ILE A 178 -3.71 -3.24 6.12
C ILE A 178 -2.68 -3.76 5.12
N VAL A 179 -1.55 -3.07 4.96
CA VAL A 179 -0.59 -3.38 3.88
C VAL A 179 0.22 -4.65 4.13
N SER A 180 0.28 -5.12 5.37
CA SER A 180 0.88 -6.41 5.72
C SER A 180 0.03 -7.62 5.28
N SER A 181 -1.24 -7.39 4.93
CA SER A 181 -2.16 -8.46 4.54
C SER A 181 -2.00 -8.95 3.09
N GLY A 182 -1.10 -8.36 2.30
CA GLY A 182 -0.88 -8.73 0.91
C GLY A 182 -0.02 -7.72 0.16
N ASN A 183 -0.16 -7.68 -1.17
CA ASN A 183 0.51 -6.66 -1.98
C ASN A 183 -0.43 -5.49 -2.19
N PHE A 184 0.09 -4.29 -2.00
CA PHE A 184 -0.66 -3.07 -2.18
C PHE A 184 0.05 -2.16 -3.18
N GLU A 185 -0.75 -1.47 -3.97
CA GLU A 185 -0.31 -0.26 -4.65
C GLU A 185 -0.78 0.96 -3.85
N VAL A 186 -0.06 2.08 -4.02
CA VAL A 186 -0.46 3.37 -3.46
C VAL A 186 -0.60 4.39 -4.58
N ARG A 187 -1.61 5.24 -4.47
CA ARG A 187 -1.90 6.33 -5.37
C ARG A 187 -1.96 7.65 -4.60
N PHE A 188 -1.36 8.67 -5.20
CA PHE A 188 -1.46 10.05 -4.81
C PHE A 188 -2.25 10.81 -5.86
N ASP A 189 -3.35 11.45 -5.47
CA ASP A 189 -4.07 12.43 -6.31
C ASP A 189 -3.76 13.84 -5.78
N LEU A 190 -3.38 14.74 -6.69
CA LEU A 190 -2.85 16.06 -6.37
C LEU A 190 -3.61 17.14 -7.16
N GLU A 191 -3.92 18.26 -6.51
CA GLU A 191 -4.55 19.43 -7.14
C GLU A 191 -3.81 20.72 -6.75
N ASP A 192 -3.62 21.60 -7.72
CA ASP A 192 -3.09 22.94 -7.49
C ASP A 192 -4.21 23.98 -7.34
N TRP A 193 -3.84 25.22 -7.01
CA TRP A 193 -4.81 26.30 -6.80
C TRP A 193 -5.47 26.79 -8.10
N GLU A 194 -4.93 26.43 -9.25
CA GLU A 194 -5.50 26.73 -10.56
C GLU A 194 -6.45 25.62 -11.07
N GLY A 195 -6.63 24.54 -10.29
CA GLY A 195 -7.50 23.41 -10.62
C GLY A 195 -6.87 22.38 -11.54
N ASN A 196 -5.56 22.46 -11.82
CA ASN A 196 -4.89 21.38 -12.55
C ASN A 196 -4.65 20.20 -11.61
N THR A 197 -4.83 19.00 -12.14
CA THR A 197 -4.62 17.76 -11.38
C THR A 197 -3.46 16.94 -11.93
N ARG A 198 -2.81 16.21 -11.02
CA ARG A 198 -1.76 15.24 -11.31
C ARG A 198 -1.93 14.02 -10.41
N TYR A 199 -1.37 12.90 -10.84
CA TYR A 199 -1.37 11.68 -10.06
C TYR A 199 -0.02 10.97 -10.12
N ALA A 200 0.25 10.18 -9.08
CA ALA A 200 1.37 9.26 -9.00
C ALA A 200 0.88 7.94 -8.41
N VAL A 201 1.14 6.83 -9.08
CA VAL A 201 0.87 5.47 -8.61
C VAL A 201 2.19 4.74 -8.45
N TYR A 202 2.30 3.94 -7.39
CA TYR A 202 3.42 3.06 -7.14
C TYR A 202 2.88 1.64 -6.99
N SER A 203 3.31 0.73 -7.86
CA SER A 203 2.79 -0.66 -7.90
C SER A 203 3.18 -1.52 -6.70
N TYR A 204 4.06 -1.01 -5.83
CA TYR A 204 4.43 -1.65 -4.58
C TYR A 204 4.51 -0.62 -3.47
N PHE A 205 3.77 -0.88 -2.40
CA PHE A 205 3.73 -0.09 -1.18
C PHE A 205 3.64 -1.03 0.02
N ALA A 206 4.58 -0.89 0.95
CA ALA A 206 4.58 -1.60 2.22
C ALA A 206 5.18 -0.72 3.31
N LEU A 207 4.72 -0.93 4.55
CA LEU A 207 5.29 -0.34 5.74
C LEU A 207 5.75 -1.45 6.69
N ALA A 208 6.94 -1.31 7.26
CA ALA A 208 7.37 -2.17 8.36
C ALA A 208 6.54 -1.90 9.63
N ASP A 209 6.67 -2.77 10.63
CA ASP A 209 5.97 -2.62 11.90
C ASP A 209 6.57 -1.48 12.77
N GLY A 210 5.96 -1.25 13.94
CA GLY A 210 6.44 -0.24 14.89
C GLY A 210 7.84 -0.53 15.48
N ASN A 211 8.31 -1.78 15.50
CA ASN A 211 9.66 -2.12 15.98
C ASN A 211 10.73 -1.75 14.93
N HIS A 212 10.33 -1.65 13.67
CA HIS A 212 11.16 -1.22 12.55
C HIS A 212 10.81 0.21 12.10
N ASN A 213 10.24 1.01 13.01
CA ASN A 213 9.95 2.44 12.84
C ASN A 213 9.17 2.78 11.55
N TYR A 214 8.25 1.88 11.17
CA TYR A 214 7.40 2.01 9.98
C TYR A 214 8.19 2.35 8.71
N GLN A 215 9.34 1.70 8.50
CA GLN A 215 10.13 1.86 7.29
C GLN A 215 9.26 1.76 6.03
N LEU A 216 9.39 2.74 5.12
CA LEU A 216 8.67 2.77 3.86
C LEU A 216 9.39 1.92 2.82
N ASN A 217 8.64 1.06 2.13
CA ASN A 217 9.07 0.45 0.89
C ASN A 217 8.09 0.85 -0.21
N ILE A 218 8.59 1.54 -1.24
CA ILE A 218 7.77 2.09 -2.31
C ILE A 218 8.50 2.02 -3.65
N SER A 219 7.86 1.43 -4.67
CA SER A 219 8.48 1.30 -6.00
C SER A 219 7.46 1.12 -7.13
N GLY A 220 7.95 1.13 -8.38
CA GLY A 220 7.12 0.91 -9.56
C GLY A 220 6.28 2.12 -9.94
N TYR A 221 6.89 3.30 -9.96
CA TYR A 221 6.24 4.57 -10.30
C TYR A 221 5.60 4.56 -11.70
N ILE A 222 4.36 5.02 -11.77
CA ILE A 222 3.62 5.37 -12.98
C ILE A 222 2.79 6.62 -12.67
N GLY A 223 2.85 7.64 -13.52
CA GLY A 223 2.01 8.82 -13.35
C GLY A 223 2.49 10.00 -14.17
N ASN A 224 1.85 11.15 -13.94
CA ASN A 224 2.18 12.41 -14.60
C ASN A 224 2.65 13.51 -13.61
N ALA A 225 2.73 13.22 -12.31
CA ALA A 225 3.21 14.14 -11.28
C ALA A 225 4.75 14.23 -11.15
N GLY A 226 5.50 13.34 -11.81
CA GLY A 226 6.89 13.04 -11.47
C GLY A 226 7.01 12.12 -10.25
N ASP A 227 8.07 11.32 -10.23
CA ASP A 227 8.43 10.36 -9.17
C ASP A 227 9.10 11.05 -7.96
N ALA A 228 8.30 11.71 -7.13
CA ALA A 228 8.78 12.38 -5.93
C ALA A 228 9.04 11.43 -4.75
N ALA A 229 8.40 10.26 -4.69
CA ALA A 229 8.57 9.33 -3.57
C ALA A 229 9.86 8.50 -3.65
N ARG A 230 10.54 8.41 -4.80
CA ARG A 230 11.77 7.62 -4.98
C ARG A 230 12.84 7.84 -3.92
N THR A 231 13.03 9.06 -3.42
CA THR A 231 14.05 9.35 -2.40
C THR A 231 13.62 9.01 -0.97
N HIS A 232 12.36 8.63 -0.80
CA HIS A 232 11.75 8.25 0.48
C HIS A 232 11.72 6.71 0.65
N ASP A 233 12.00 5.95 -0.41
CA ASP A 233 12.11 4.49 -0.32
C ASP A 233 13.24 4.07 0.65
N GLY A 234 12.91 3.13 1.54
CA GLY A 234 13.78 2.63 2.61
C GLY A 234 13.91 3.56 3.83
N MET A 235 13.26 4.73 3.84
CA MET A 235 13.38 5.68 4.94
C MET A 235 12.47 5.32 6.11
N LEU A 236 12.91 5.70 7.32
CA LEU A 236 12.15 5.53 8.56
C LEU A 236 11.23 6.73 8.78
N PHE A 237 10.14 6.53 9.54
CA PHE A 237 9.18 7.61 9.79
C PHE A 237 9.68 8.55 10.90
N SER A 238 9.76 9.85 10.62
CA SER A 238 10.14 10.87 11.61
C SER A 238 8.96 11.82 11.86
N ALA A 239 8.71 12.18 13.12
CA ALA A 239 7.62 13.09 13.51
C ALA A 239 7.80 13.66 14.92
N GLY A 240 7.35 14.90 15.12
CA GLY A 240 7.58 15.63 16.36
C GLY A 240 9.07 15.64 16.73
N MET A 241 9.40 15.15 17.93
CA MET A 241 10.78 15.08 18.43
C MET A 241 11.55 13.82 18.00
N ILE A 242 10.92 12.91 17.24
CA ILE A 242 11.58 11.70 16.75
C ILE A 242 12.19 11.98 15.38
N ASP A 243 13.52 11.93 15.33
CA ASP A 243 14.36 12.15 14.14
C ASP A 243 15.06 10.84 13.75
N TYR A 244 14.61 10.26 12.65
CA TYR A 244 15.20 9.08 12.00
C TYR A 244 15.65 9.37 10.57
N ASP A 245 15.79 10.65 10.21
CA ASP A 245 16.22 11.05 8.88
C ASP A 245 17.75 10.97 8.73
N ASN A 246 18.25 11.19 7.51
CA ASN A 246 19.68 11.07 7.19
C ASN A 246 20.39 12.43 7.16
N TRP A 247 19.77 13.48 7.69
CA TRP A 247 20.31 14.83 7.68
C TRP A 247 20.84 15.23 9.07
N PRO A 248 21.87 16.10 9.18
CA PRO A 248 22.41 16.50 10.48
C PRO A 248 21.46 17.31 11.38
N THR A 249 20.34 17.78 10.85
CA THR A 249 19.33 18.56 11.58
C THR A 249 17.95 18.04 11.24
N ALA A 250 17.10 17.83 12.25
CA ALA A 250 15.76 17.27 12.07
C ALA A 250 14.99 17.93 10.90
N CYS A 251 14.71 17.13 9.87
CA CYS A 251 13.93 17.55 8.71
C CYS A 251 12.51 17.95 9.12
N VAL A 252 11.93 17.25 10.11
CA VAL A 252 10.60 17.54 10.66
C VAL A 252 10.51 19.00 11.11
N ASP A 253 11.45 19.45 11.94
CA ASP A 253 11.48 20.83 12.47
C ASP A 253 11.71 21.87 11.39
N ARG A 254 12.54 21.53 10.40
CA ARG A 254 12.92 22.44 9.32
C ARG A 254 11.83 22.63 8.26
N PHE A 255 11.04 21.60 7.99
CA PHE A 255 10.14 21.55 6.83
C PHE A 255 8.67 21.41 7.24
N GLY A 256 8.24 22.34 8.10
CA GLY A 256 6.82 22.56 8.39
C GLY A 256 6.24 21.71 9.53
N GLY A 257 7.02 20.83 10.16
CA GLY A 257 6.61 20.06 11.35
C GLY A 257 5.73 18.84 11.07
N GLY A 258 5.46 18.53 9.79
CA GLY A 258 4.71 17.34 9.40
C GLY A 258 5.53 16.06 9.59
N GLY A 259 4.92 14.98 10.04
CA GLY A 259 5.55 13.67 10.13
C GLY A 259 5.68 13.02 8.76
N PHE A 260 6.86 12.46 8.44
CA PHE A 260 7.12 11.87 7.13
C PHE A 260 8.30 10.89 7.14
N TRP A 261 8.40 10.11 6.06
CA TRP A 261 9.58 9.29 5.74
C TRP A 261 10.71 10.14 5.17
N TYR A 262 11.25 11.06 5.96
CA TYR A 262 12.30 11.98 5.52
C TYR A 262 13.61 11.25 5.19
N ASN A 263 14.33 11.77 4.19
CA ASN A 263 15.70 11.39 3.85
C ASN A 263 16.65 12.55 4.17
N ALA A 264 16.98 13.38 3.19
CA ALA A 264 17.85 14.55 3.34
C ALA A 264 17.42 15.71 2.40
N CYS A 265 16.25 16.32 2.57
CA CYS A 265 15.18 15.96 3.51
C CYS A 265 13.99 15.34 2.80
N HIS A 266 13.46 15.99 1.75
CA HIS A 266 12.32 15.46 1.04
C HIS A 266 12.28 15.91 -0.43
N ASN A 267 11.65 15.10 -1.28
CA ASN A 267 11.14 15.54 -2.60
C ASN A 267 9.61 15.66 -2.60
N MET A 268 8.92 15.12 -1.59
CA MET A 268 7.50 15.37 -1.34
C MET A 268 7.26 15.56 0.16
N ASN A 269 6.35 16.46 0.52
CA ASN A 269 5.97 16.75 1.91
C ASN A 269 4.45 16.93 2.00
N ILE A 270 3.70 15.84 1.77
CA ILE A 270 2.23 15.91 1.71
C ILE A 270 1.57 16.16 3.09
N ASN A 271 2.35 16.03 4.15
CA ASN A 271 1.96 16.31 5.54
C ASN A 271 2.45 17.68 6.03
N GLY A 272 3.04 18.50 5.15
CA GLY A 272 3.47 19.85 5.48
C GLY A 272 2.31 20.80 5.81
N GLN A 273 2.66 22.06 6.10
CA GLN A 273 1.72 23.08 6.50
C GLN A 273 0.82 23.47 5.31
N TYR A 274 -0.49 23.50 5.58
CA TYR A 274 -1.45 23.88 4.56
C TYR A 274 -1.25 25.34 4.13
N ASN A 275 -1.19 25.60 2.82
CA ASN A 275 -1.00 26.95 2.25
C ASN A 275 0.28 27.70 2.71
N ASN A 276 1.33 27.01 3.18
CA ASN A 276 2.64 27.63 3.43
C ASN A 276 3.55 27.54 2.19
N THR A 277 4.03 28.69 1.70
CA THR A 277 4.91 28.80 0.51
C THR A 277 6.39 28.98 0.84
N ALA A 278 6.76 28.93 2.12
CA ALA A 278 8.15 28.83 2.54
C ALA A 278 8.78 27.54 2.00
N ASN A 279 10.10 27.58 1.80
CA ASN A 279 10.84 26.56 1.06
C ASN A 279 10.73 25.17 1.71
N GLY A 280 9.88 24.30 1.14
CA GLY A 280 9.70 22.92 1.59
C GLY A 280 8.77 22.75 2.80
N GLU A 281 8.20 23.82 3.33
CA GLU A 281 7.35 23.75 4.55
C GLU A 281 5.88 23.46 4.25
N GLY A 282 5.47 23.56 2.99
CA GLY A 282 4.09 23.39 2.55
C GLY A 282 3.73 21.95 2.18
N ILE A 283 2.52 21.78 1.61
CA ILE A 283 2.13 20.54 0.94
C ILE A 283 2.86 20.48 -0.41
N ASN A 284 4.09 19.97 -0.41
CA ASN A 284 4.95 20.04 -1.59
C ASN A 284 4.98 18.72 -2.38
N TRP A 285 4.98 18.86 -3.71
CA TRP A 285 5.38 17.80 -4.65
C TRP A 285 6.47 18.32 -5.58
N GLY A 286 7.73 18.05 -5.22
CA GLY A 286 8.90 18.73 -5.76
C GLY A 286 9.06 18.59 -7.28
N GLN A 287 8.70 17.45 -7.86
CA GLN A 287 8.81 17.22 -9.30
C GLN A 287 7.68 17.84 -10.14
N TRP A 288 6.65 18.40 -9.50
CA TRP A 288 5.55 19.08 -10.20
C TRP A 288 5.57 20.60 -9.99
N ARG A 289 5.40 21.07 -8.75
CA ARG A 289 5.30 22.51 -8.44
C ARG A 289 6.51 23.05 -7.67
N GLY A 290 7.51 22.22 -7.40
CA GLY A 290 8.71 22.60 -6.64
C GLY A 290 8.46 22.75 -5.14
N TYR A 291 9.39 23.42 -4.45
CA TYR A 291 9.42 23.54 -2.99
C TYR A 291 8.78 24.84 -2.45
N TYR A 292 8.53 25.83 -3.30
CA TYR A 292 7.92 27.11 -2.92
C TYR A 292 6.41 27.16 -3.22
N TYR A 293 5.80 26.01 -3.45
CA TYR A 293 4.38 25.90 -3.80
C TYR A 293 3.70 24.85 -2.91
N SER A 294 2.68 25.28 -2.18
CA SER A 294 1.81 24.39 -1.40
C SER A 294 0.61 24.01 -2.24
N LEU A 295 0.42 22.71 -2.48
CA LEU A 295 -0.72 22.18 -3.20
C LEU A 295 -2.03 22.52 -2.47
N LYS A 296 -3.11 22.64 -3.24
CA LYS A 296 -4.45 22.89 -2.72
C LYS A 296 -5.02 21.62 -2.09
N SER A 297 -4.91 20.49 -2.78
CA SER A 297 -5.35 19.22 -2.22
C SER A 297 -4.39 18.08 -2.55
N VAL A 298 -4.34 17.11 -1.65
CA VAL A 298 -3.66 15.83 -1.83
C VAL A 298 -4.44 14.74 -1.12
N SER A 299 -4.58 13.58 -1.77
CA SER A 299 -5.01 12.35 -1.11
C SER A 299 -4.03 11.23 -1.37
N MET A 300 -3.74 10.43 -0.34
CA MET A 300 -2.98 9.19 -0.43
C MET A 300 -3.92 8.03 -0.18
N LYS A 301 -3.97 7.07 -1.09
CA LYS A 301 -4.88 5.91 -1.01
C LYS A 301 -4.21 4.63 -1.48
N ILE A 302 -4.59 3.51 -0.87
CA ILE A 302 -4.02 2.19 -1.14
C ILE A 302 -5.07 1.26 -1.72
N TYR A 303 -4.61 0.31 -2.54
CA TYR A 303 -5.44 -0.68 -3.19
C TYR A 303 -4.76 -2.04 -3.13
N GLN A 304 -5.51 -3.08 -2.74
CA GLN A 304 -4.98 -4.43 -2.65
C GLN A 304 -4.88 -5.07 -4.03
N LEU A 305 -3.67 -5.45 -4.43
CA LEU A 305 -3.41 -6.21 -5.64
C LEU A 305 -3.65 -7.69 -5.40
N VAL A 306 -4.53 -8.30 -6.19
CA VAL A 306 -4.71 -9.75 -6.20
C VAL A 306 -3.64 -10.38 -7.11
N GLN A 307 -2.77 -11.22 -6.54
CA GLN A 307 -1.86 -12.02 -7.35
C GLN A 307 -2.63 -13.15 -8.03
N ILE A 308 -2.85 -13.04 -9.34
CA ILE A 308 -3.23 -14.19 -10.16
C ILE A 308 -1.94 -14.94 -10.51
N LEU A 309 -1.58 -15.96 -9.72
CA LEU A 309 -0.45 -16.85 -10.06
C LEU A 309 -0.82 -17.72 -11.27
N VAL A 310 -0.64 -17.19 -12.49
CA VAL A 310 -0.69 -18.02 -13.69
C VAL A 310 0.62 -18.80 -13.77
N GLN A 311 0.63 -20.07 -13.38
CA GLN A 311 1.73 -20.99 -13.70
C GLN A 311 1.67 -21.37 -15.20
N ASP A 312 1.89 -20.41 -16.08
CA ASP A 312 2.49 -20.73 -17.37
C ASP A 312 3.99 -20.62 -17.19
N LYS A 313 4.71 -21.66 -17.64
CA LYS A 313 6.09 -21.99 -17.29
C LYS A 313 7.13 -20.87 -17.58
N HIS A 314 6.75 -19.68 -18.06
CA HIS A 314 7.65 -18.57 -18.39
C HIS A 314 7.05 -17.14 -18.19
N SER A 315 5.94 -16.91 -17.49
CA SER A 315 5.49 -15.51 -17.26
C SER A 315 4.53 -15.33 -16.09
N ILE A 316 5.02 -14.71 -15.01
CA ILE A 316 4.17 -14.03 -14.02
C ILE A 316 3.59 -12.81 -14.74
N THR A 317 2.28 -12.77 -14.94
CA THR A 317 1.61 -11.61 -15.54
C THR A 317 0.77 -10.96 -14.47
N TYR A 318 1.12 -9.75 -14.07
CA TYR A 318 0.24 -8.91 -13.27
C TYR A 318 -0.97 -8.56 -14.13
N ASP A 319 -2.18 -8.82 -13.65
CA ASP A 319 -3.36 -8.24 -14.28
C ASP A 319 -3.47 -6.76 -13.89
N SER A 320 -2.59 -5.96 -14.48
CA SER A 320 -2.67 -4.49 -14.45
C SER A 320 -3.62 -3.95 -15.53
N LYS A 321 -4.42 -4.80 -16.18
CA LYS A 321 -5.36 -4.38 -17.22
C LYS A 321 -6.73 -4.02 -16.64
N ARG A 322 -6.75 -3.23 -15.56
CA ARG A 322 -7.85 -2.27 -15.39
C ARG A 322 -7.45 -1.05 -16.19
N ALA A 323 -8.18 -0.81 -17.28
CA ALA A 323 -8.09 0.44 -18.01
C ALA A 323 -8.20 1.58 -16.99
N ILE A 324 -7.09 2.28 -16.77
CA ILE A 324 -7.09 3.60 -16.15
C ILE A 324 -8.16 4.37 -16.93
N GLN A 325 -9.30 4.68 -16.30
CA GLN A 325 -10.24 5.63 -16.87
C GLN A 325 -9.51 6.97 -16.88
N VAL A 326 -8.80 7.23 -17.98
CA VAL A 326 -8.33 8.55 -18.35
C VAL A 326 -9.60 9.37 -18.62
N PRO A 327 -9.81 10.53 -17.96
CA PRO A 327 -10.85 11.45 -18.37
C PRO A 327 -10.68 11.76 -19.86
N SER A 328 -11.73 11.51 -20.63
CA SER A 328 -11.71 11.55 -22.09
C SER A 328 -11.67 12.98 -22.61
N GLU A 329 -10.52 13.67 -22.61
CA GLU A 329 -10.40 14.96 -23.32
C GLU A 329 -9.13 15.18 -24.15
N GLU A 330 -8.11 14.32 -24.14
CA GLU A 330 -6.89 14.59 -24.95
C GLU A 330 -6.41 13.37 -25.75
N ALA A 331 -7.26 12.88 -26.66
CA ALA A 331 -6.85 11.96 -27.71
C ALA A 331 -6.37 12.74 -28.94
N GLY A 332 -5.10 13.18 -28.92
CA GLY A 332 -4.50 13.79 -30.09
C GLY A 332 -3.02 14.09 -29.91
N HIS A 333 -2.15 13.10 -30.21
CA HIS A 333 -0.88 13.22 -30.94
C HIS A 333 0.04 12.03 -30.58
N VAL A 334 0.14 11.06 -31.50
CA VAL A 334 1.07 9.93 -31.38
C VAL A 334 2.46 10.39 -31.82
N VAL A 335 3.35 10.67 -30.86
CA VAL A 335 4.78 10.87 -31.13
C VAL A 335 5.52 9.53 -30.97
N LYS A 336 5.99 8.96 -32.08
CA LYS A 336 6.86 7.77 -32.09
C LYS A 336 8.26 8.15 -31.60
N LEU A 337 8.66 7.67 -30.42
CA LEU A 337 10.04 7.81 -29.95
C LEU A 337 10.88 6.58 -30.33
N LYS A 338 11.90 6.83 -31.17
CA LYS A 338 12.98 5.89 -31.50
C LYS A 338 13.93 5.74 -30.30
N ARG A 339 14.33 4.51 -30.00
CA ARG A 339 15.43 4.18 -29.07
C ARG A 339 16.71 4.90 -29.50
N LYS A 340 17.38 5.58 -28.57
CA LYS A 340 18.80 5.90 -28.68
C LYS A 340 19.49 5.69 -27.33
N SER A 341 20.48 4.79 -27.37
CA SER A 341 21.47 4.50 -26.33
C SER A 341 22.39 5.69 -26.10
N THR A 342 22.72 5.97 -24.83
CA THR A 342 24.07 6.01 -24.20
C THR A 342 24.05 6.97 -22.99
N GLU A 343 24.44 6.46 -21.82
CA GLU A 343 24.81 7.23 -20.62
C GLU A 343 26.14 8.01 -20.82
N PRO A 344 26.48 8.91 -19.89
CA PRO A 344 27.51 8.51 -18.92
C PRO A 344 27.28 8.94 -17.45
N GLY A 345 27.37 7.95 -16.56
CA GLY A 345 28.20 7.91 -15.34
C GLY A 345 28.25 9.08 -14.34
N TYR A 346 27.68 8.86 -13.15
CA TYR A 346 28.12 9.51 -11.90
C TYR A 346 28.61 8.44 -10.91
N GLN A 347 29.88 8.53 -10.51
CA GLN A 347 30.49 7.62 -9.53
C GLN A 347 30.29 8.11 -8.09
N TYR A 348 29.72 7.27 -7.22
CA TYR A 348 29.78 7.46 -5.78
C TYR A 348 30.98 6.72 -5.18
N ARG A 349 31.78 7.46 -4.41
CA ARG A 349 33.00 7.01 -3.74
C ARG A 349 32.62 6.20 -2.49
N LYS A 350 32.77 4.87 -2.52
CA LYS A 350 32.64 4.01 -1.33
C LYS A 350 33.69 4.41 -0.28
N ARG A 351 33.27 4.84 0.91
CA ARG A 351 34.15 4.82 2.09
C ARG A 351 34.03 3.46 2.78
N ARG A 352 35.20 2.98 3.19
CA ARG A 352 35.49 1.68 3.78
C ARG A 352 34.94 1.69 5.22
N VAL A 353 34.14 0.69 5.57
CA VAL A 353 33.73 0.39 6.96
C VAL A 353 35.00 -0.09 7.67
N THR A 354 35.43 0.61 8.70
CA THR A 354 36.43 0.11 9.66
C THR A 354 35.69 -0.42 10.89
N GLU A 355 36.02 -1.65 11.24
CA GLU A 355 35.48 -2.45 12.34
C GLU A 355 35.52 -1.72 13.69
N MET A 356 34.46 -1.86 14.48
CA MET A 356 34.43 -1.52 15.91
C MET A 356 35.18 -2.59 16.71
N PRO A 357 36.06 -2.23 17.66
CA PRO A 357 36.52 -3.16 18.68
C PRO A 357 35.54 -3.23 19.85
N SER A 358 35.36 -4.45 20.36
CA SER A 358 34.60 -4.83 21.56
C SER A 358 35.28 -4.41 22.87
N GLU A 359 34.47 -4.38 23.93
CA GLU A 359 34.76 -4.02 25.32
C GLU A 359 35.99 -4.74 25.94
N GLU A 360 36.79 -3.99 26.69
CA GLU A 360 37.50 -4.50 27.86
C GLU A 360 37.63 -3.38 28.91
N GLU A 361 37.40 -3.77 30.17
CA GLU A 361 37.24 -2.95 31.37
C GLU A 361 38.60 -2.74 32.09
N ILE A 362 38.63 -1.82 33.07
CA ILE A 362 39.56 -1.73 34.23
C ILE A 362 40.65 -0.60 34.21
N ASP A 363 40.30 0.45 34.96
CA ASP A 363 41.02 1.08 36.10
C ASP A 363 42.08 2.20 35.92
N ASN A 364 41.95 3.10 36.90
CA ASN A 364 42.56 4.38 37.24
C ASN A 364 44.07 4.53 37.00
N THR A 365 44.50 5.75 36.63
CA THR A 365 45.24 6.67 37.53
C THR A 365 45.73 7.95 36.83
N ASN A 366 45.73 9.02 37.63
CA ASN A 366 46.57 10.22 37.60
C ASN A 366 46.00 11.54 37.06
N ALA A 367 46.25 12.52 37.94
CA ALA A 367 45.74 13.87 38.02
C ALA A 367 46.73 14.89 37.43
N ASP A 368 46.21 16.13 37.33
CA ASP A 368 46.88 17.43 37.21
C ASP A 368 47.75 17.70 35.98
N ASP A 369 47.31 18.67 35.15
CA ASP A 369 47.85 20.03 35.27
C ASP A 369 47.07 21.09 34.44
N THR A 370 46.43 22.00 35.19
CA THR A 370 46.43 23.47 35.08
C THR A 370 46.80 24.16 33.74
N ALA A 371 45.89 24.98 33.19
CA ALA A 371 46.02 26.46 33.12
C ALA A 371 45.05 27.13 32.10
N ALA A 372 44.51 28.25 32.56
CA ALA A 372 43.45 29.09 31.98
C ALA A 372 43.92 30.05 30.88
N ILE A 373 43.00 30.50 30.01
CA ILE A 373 42.87 31.92 29.60
C ILE A 373 41.38 32.29 29.43
N THR A 374 41.04 33.41 30.06
CA THR A 374 39.73 34.03 30.27
C THR A 374 39.47 35.17 29.26
N ALA A 375 38.20 35.29 28.86
CA ALA A 375 37.38 36.49 28.51
C ALA A 375 37.88 37.63 27.60
N MET A 376 37.00 38.06 26.69
CA MET A 376 36.20 39.32 26.73
C MET A 376 35.51 39.51 25.36
N SER A 377 34.17 39.45 25.24
CA SER A 377 33.17 40.51 25.54
C SER A 377 33.19 41.66 24.51
N ILE A 378 32.08 41.92 23.82
CA ILE A 378 30.98 42.82 24.25
C ILE A 378 29.66 42.21 23.78
#